data_AF-A0A922VBM0-F1
#
_entry.id   AF-A0A922VBM0-F1
#
_cell.length_a   1.000
_cell.length_b   1.000
_cell.length_c   1.000
_cell.angle_alpha   90.00
_cell.angle_beta   90.00
_cell.angle_gamma   90.00
#
_symmetry.space_group_name_H-M   'P 1'
#
loop_
_entity.id
_entity.type
_entity.pdbx_description
1 polymer ?
#
loop_
_entity_poly.entity_id
_entity_poly.type
_entity_poly.pdbx_seq_one_letter_code
_entity_poly.pdbx_strand_id
1 'polypeptide(L)'
;EVMRANAPGGLACGRYDVEGTDGQGRVVLRDAQGKLKRFDPSSIDPADKRDALRLSEKHRETIYEGDKVRWNEKDTARGLMKSEEARILMIQDGVVTVENRQGDTIELKQNDRMLERMGLAYALNMHQAQGDTRDMAIGEMHSAARNLSNQRLALVMMTRVRDDITIVTNDKDRLLSQIERNPGDKTSALETLGEKQVDEGKGKRTSAEFSPKIPEHLRAGRDSLAPLPNVARDSLRSVPQIDLPERSIERSR
;
A
#
# COMPACT_ATOMS: atom_id res chain seq x y z
N GLU A 1 8.13 -10.95 -14.39
CA GLU A 1 8.07 -10.26 -15.70
C GLU A 1 9.44 -9.73 -16.05
N VAL A 2 9.81 -9.83 -17.32
CA VAL A 2 11.06 -9.34 -17.89
C VAL A 2 10.72 -8.16 -18.78
N MET A 3 11.20 -6.97 -18.44
CA MET A 3 10.78 -5.73 -19.10
C MET A 3 11.72 -5.29 -20.23
N ARG A 4 12.88 -5.93 -20.38
CA ARG A 4 13.92 -5.53 -21.35
C ARG A 4 14.55 -6.74 -22.04
N ALA A 5 15.04 -6.54 -23.27
CA ALA A 5 15.59 -7.61 -24.12
C ALA A 5 16.95 -8.18 -23.66
N ASN A 6 17.64 -7.53 -22.71
CA ASN A 6 18.93 -7.97 -22.15
C ASN A 6 18.84 -8.16 -20.63
N ALA A 7 17.83 -8.89 -20.18
CA ALA A 7 17.68 -9.17 -18.76
C ALA A 7 18.72 -10.20 -18.27
N PRO A 8 19.07 -10.16 -16.97
CA PRO A 8 19.97 -11.15 -16.37
C PRO A 8 19.55 -12.59 -16.67
N GLY A 9 20.53 -13.48 -16.78
CA GLY A 9 20.30 -14.91 -17.04
C GLY A 9 19.75 -15.24 -18.44
N GLY A 10 19.84 -14.30 -19.40
CA GLY A 10 19.43 -14.54 -20.79
C GLY A 10 17.92 -14.69 -20.98
N LEU A 11 17.13 -14.16 -20.05
CA LEU A 11 15.68 -14.17 -20.16
C LEU A 11 15.23 -13.16 -21.22
N ALA A 12 14.39 -13.62 -22.14
CA ALA A 12 13.74 -12.75 -23.11
C ALA A 12 12.64 -11.92 -22.45
N CYS A 13 12.32 -10.76 -23.02
CA CYS A 13 11.19 -9.93 -22.59
C CYS A 13 9.90 -10.76 -22.58
N GLY A 14 9.13 -10.67 -21.49
CA GLY A 14 7.89 -11.44 -21.34
C GLY A 14 7.54 -11.81 -19.90
N ARG A 15 6.49 -12.62 -19.77
CA ARG A 15 6.01 -13.14 -18.49
C ARG A 15 6.48 -14.57 -18.28
N TYR A 16 6.80 -14.86 -17.03
CA TYR A 16 7.25 -16.16 -16.58
C TYR A 16 6.55 -16.48 -15.26
N ASP A 17 6.04 -17.70 -15.15
CA ASP A 17 5.53 -18.26 -13.90
C ASP A 17 6.70 -18.89 -13.14
N VAL A 18 6.80 -18.63 -11.83
CA VAL A 18 7.75 -19.31 -10.95
C VAL A 18 7.15 -20.66 -10.55
N GLU A 19 7.82 -21.76 -10.89
CA GLU A 19 7.39 -23.12 -10.50
C GLU A 19 8.07 -23.61 -9.23
N GLY A 20 9.19 -22.99 -8.84
CA GLY A 20 9.93 -23.31 -7.63
C GLY A 20 11.43 -23.12 -7.81
N THR A 21 12.20 -23.84 -7.01
CA THR A 21 13.66 -23.89 -7.10
C THR A 21 14.12 -25.31 -7.36
N ASP A 22 15.21 -25.47 -8.12
CA ASP A 22 15.87 -26.76 -8.26
C ASP A 22 16.82 -27.05 -7.08
N GLY A 23 17.38 -28.26 -7.02
CA GLY A 23 18.32 -28.68 -5.98
C GLY A 23 19.66 -27.93 -5.97
N GLN A 24 19.89 -27.02 -6.92
CA GLN A 24 21.08 -26.16 -7.00
C GLN A 24 20.75 -24.69 -6.66
N GLY A 25 19.54 -24.41 -6.18
CA GLY A 25 19.11 -23.06 -5.81
C GLY A 25 18.74 -22.17 -6.99
N ARG A 26 18.65 -22.70 -8.21
CA ARG A 26 18.18 -21.95 -9.38
C ARG A 26 16.67 -21.93 -9.40
N VAL A 27 16.10 -20.83 -9.84
CA VAL A 27 14.66 -20.65 -10.00
C VAL A 27 14.22 -21.33 -11.30
N VAL A 28 13.21 -22.18 -11.22
CA VAL A 28 12.55 -22.78 -12.38
C VAL A 28 11.40 -21.88 -12.78
N LEU A 29 11.46 -21.40 -14.02
CA LEU A 29 10.52 -20.48 -14.64
C LEU A 29 9.82 -21.18 -15.81
N ARG A 30 8.52 -20.94 -15.99
CA ARG A 30 7.77 -21.36 -17.17
C ARG A 30 7.36 -20.14 -17.99
N ASP A 31 7.74 -20.10 -19.26
CA ASP A 31 7.35 -19.02 -20.16
C ASP A 31 5.92 -19.16 -20.69
N ALA A 32 5.46 -18.19 -21.49
CA ALA A 32 4.12 -18.19 -22.08
C ALA A 32 3.88 -19.34 -23.09
N GLN A 33 4.94 -19.97 -23.60
CA GLN A 33 4.86 -21.14 -24.48
C GLN A 33 4.88 -22.46 -23.70
N GLY A 34 4.92 -22.41 -22.36
CA GLY A 34 5.02 -23.57 -21.49
C GLY A 34 6.44 -24.14 -21.37
N LYS A 35 7.45 -23.46 -21.93
CA LYS A 35 8.83 -23.94 -21.89
C LYS A 35 9.48 -23.56 -20.56
N LEU A 36 10.15 -24.54 -19.97
CA LEU A 36 10.91 -24.35 -18.74
C LEU A 36 12.26 -23.68 -19.00
N LYS A 37 12.59 -22.74 -18.13
CA LYS A 37 13.84 -21.97 -18.09
C LYS A 37 14.39 -22.05 -16.67
N ARG A 38 15.70 -22.27 -16.56
CA ARG A 38 16.41 -22.19 -15.28
C ARG A 38 17.11 -20.85 -15.22
N PHE A 39 16.82 -20.10 -14.17
CA PHE A 39 17.39 -18.79 -13.92
C PHE A 39 18.16 -18.84 -12.61
N ASP A 40 19.40 -18.39 -12.64
CA ASP A 40 20.22 -18.27 -11.43
C ASP A 40 20.14 -16.83 -10.91
N PRO A 41 19.47 -16.57 -9.76
CA PRO A 41 19.37 -15.23 -9.21
C PRO A 41 20.72 -14.63 -8.82
N SER A 42 21.73 -15.47 -8.53
CA SER A 42 23.08 -14.99 -8.19
C SER A 42 23.81 -14.37 -9.39
N SER A 43 23.34 -14.63 -10.61
CA SER A 43 23.87 -14.03 -11.84
C SER A 43 23.40 -12.59 -12.07
N ILE A 44 22.47 -12.07 -11.25
CA ILE A 44 22.07 -10.67 -11.31
C ILE A 44 23.21 -9.81 -10.78
N ASP A 45 23.73 -8.92 -11.64
CA ASP A 45 24.70 -7.91 -11.22
C ASP A 45 24.05 -6.95 -10.20
N PRO A 46 24.53 -6.88 -8.95
CA PRO A 46 23.99 -5.97 -7.94
C PRO A 46 24.12 -4.48 -8.32
N ALA A 47 25.03 -4.13 -9.23
CA ALA A 47 25.21 -2.78 -9.74
C ALA A 47 24.23 -2.43 -10.88
N ASP A 48 23.47 -3.40 -11.40
CA ASP A 48 22.53 -3.18 -12.48
C ASP A 48 21.29 -2.40 -12.02
N LYS A 49 21.20 -1.14 -12.43
CA LYS A 49 20.08 -0.24 -12.12
C LYS A 49 18.97 -0.22 -13.17
N ARG A 50 19.00 -1.12 -14.17
CA ARG A 50 18.07 -1.09 -15.32
C ARG A 50 16.65 -1.57 -14.98
N ASP A 51 16.43 -2.10 -13.76
CA ASP A 51 15.16 -2.66 -13.29
C ASP A 51 14.56 -3.64 -14.32
N ALA A 52 15.39 -4.56 -14.82
CA ALA A 52 15.03 -5.42 -15.95
C ALA A 52 14.04 -6.55 -15.57
N LEU A 53 13.97 -6.88 -14.28
CA LEU A 53 13.19 -7.98 -13.74
C LEU A 53 12.22 -7.46 -12.68
N ARG A 54 10.95 -7.84 -12.80
CA ARG A 54 9.93 -7.58 -11.79
C ARG A 54 9.33 -8.88 -11.29
N LEU A 55 9.35 -9.06 -9.97
CA LEU A 55 8.65 -10.13 -9.29
C LEU A 55 7.25 -9.64 -8.88
N SER A 56 6.24 -10.50 -9.02
CA SER A 56 4.87 -10.19 -8.62
C SER A 56 4.20 -11.48 -8.19
N GLU A 57 3.31 -11.37 -7.22
CA GLU A 57 2.48 -12.48 -6.75
C GLU A 57 1.13 -12.45 -7.47
N LYS A 58 0.58 -13.62 -7.79
CA LYS A 58 -0.76 -13.73 -8.34
C LYS A 58 -1.76 -13.65 -7.20
N HIS A 59 -2.52 -12.55 -7.15
CA HIS A 59 -3.64 -12.42 -6.25
C HIS A 59 -4.96 -12.58 -7.01
N ARG A 60 -5.97 -13.17 -6.38
CA ARG A 60 -7.34 -13.20 -6.91
C ARG A 60 -8.14 -12.17 -6.16
N GLU A 61 -8.70 -11.22 -6.90
CA GLU A 61 -9.62 -10.22 -6.37
C GLU A 61 -10.96 -10.38 -7.07
N THR A 62 -12.03 -10.28 -6.28
CA THR A 62 -13.39 -10.20 -6.81
C THR A 62 -13.80 -8.74 -6.80
N ILE A 63 -14.34 -8.27 -7.92
CA ILE A 63 -14.72 -6.87 -8.13
C ILE A 63 -16.20 -6.78 -8.48
N TYR A 64 -16.83 -5.68 -8.06
CA TYR A 64 -18.23 -5.37 -8.26
C TYR A 64 -18.42 -3.95 -8.80
N GLU A 65 -19.58 -3.70 -9.39
CA GLU A 65 -19.97 -2.34 -9.77
C GLU A 65 -20.06 -1.44 -8.52
N GLY A 66 -19.53 -0.22 -8.65
CA GLY A 66 -19.42 0.73 -7.54
C GLY A 66 -18.12 0.62 -6.73
N ASP A 67 -17.32 -0.42 -6.94
CA ASP A 67 -16.05 -0.60 -6.21
C ASP A 67 -15.10 0.56 -6.47
N LYS A 68 -14.40 0.97 -5.40
CA LYS A 68 -13.27 1.89 -5.51
C LYS A 68 -12.01 1.08 -5.73
N VAL A 69 -11.26 1.45 -6.76
CA VAL A 69 -10.03 0.77 -7.15
C VAL A 69 -8.89 1.76 -7.27
N ARG A 70 -7.65 1.28 -7.20
CA ARG A 70 -6.45 2.10 -7.32
C ARG A 70 -5.42 1.41 -8.19
N TRP A 71 -4.71 2.21 -8.98
CA TRP A 71 -3.72 1.68 -9.92
C TRP A 71 -2.34 1.48 -9.28
N ASN A 72 -1.76 0.31 -9.51
CA ASN A 72 -0.40 -0.05 -9.12
C ASN A 72 0.65 0.35 -10.18
N GLU A 73 0.21 0.57 -11.42
CA GLU A 73 1.00 1.07 -12.54
C GLU A 73 0.30 2.25 -13.21
N LYS A 74 1.03 2.96 -14.09
CA LYS A 74 0.45 4.02 -14.91
C LYS A 74 0.22 3.52 -16.33
N ASP A 75 -0.84 4.01 -16.95
CA ASP A 75 -1.09 3.98 -18.37
C ASP A 75 -1.40 5.40 -18.85
N THR A 76 -0.36 6.08 -19.33
CA THR A 76 -0.45 7.49 -19.74
C THR A 76 -1.34 7.68 -20.97
N ALA A 77 -1.45 6.67 -21.85
CA ALA A 77 -2.26 6.78 -23.06
C ALA A 77 -3.77 6.87 -22.74
N ARG A 78 -4.18 6.28 -21.61
CA ARG A 78 -5.57 6.26 -21.14
C ARG A 78 -5.82 7.16 -19.93
N GLY A 79 -4.85 7.97 -19.52
CA GLY A 79 -5.00 8.86 -18.36
C GLY A 79 -5.09 8.13 -17.01
N LEU A 80 -4.62 6.87 -16.91
CA LEU A 80 -4.60 6.12 -15.66
C LEU A 80 -3.27 6.33 -14.95
N MET A 81 -3.22 7.09 -13.85
CA MET A 81 -1.97 7.33 -13.14
C MET A 81 -1.80 6.40 -11.95
N LYS A 82 -0.54 6.02 -11.69
CA LYS A 82 -0.16 5.20 -10.55
C LYS A 82 -0.61 5.89 -9.25
N SER A 83 -1.17 5.10 -8.35
CA SER A 83 -1.73 5.53 -7.07
C SER A 83 -2.99 6.40 -7.18
N GLU A 84 -3.57 6.63 -8.35
CA GLU A 84 -4.87 7.30 -8.45
C GLU A 84 -6.04 6.34 -8.25
N GLU A 85 -7.11 6.86 -7.65
CA GLU A 85 -8.38 6.15 -7.52
C GLU A 85 -9.18 6.21 -8.81
N ALA A 86 -9.91 5.12 -9.06
CA ALA A 86 -10.97 5.02 -10.05
C ALA A 86 -12.18 4.31 -9.42
N ARG A 87 -13.33 4.41 -10.07
CA ARG A 87 -14.56 3.71 -9.67
C ARG A 87 -14.98 2.76 -10.77
N ILE A 88 -15.33 1.52 -10.41
CA ILE A 88 -15.96 0.60 -11.36
C ILE A 88 -17.40 1.07 -11.59
N LEU A 89 -17.73 1.37 -12.83
CA LEU A 89 -19.08 1.79 -13.23
C LEU A 89 -19.93 0.61 -13.66
N MET A 90 -19.36 -0.30 -14.44
CA MET A 90 -20.08 -1.42 -15.04
C MET A 90 -19.16 -2.61 -15.29
N ILE A 91 -19.68 -3.83 -15.16
CA ILE A 91 -19.00 -5.06 -15.56
C ILE A 91 -19.96 -5.86 -16.45
N GLN A 92 -19.69 -5.89 -17.75
CA GLN A 92 -20.55 -6.56 -18.72
C GLN A 92 -19.73 -7.22 -19.83
N ASP A 93 -20.09 -8.45 -20.22
CA ASP A 93 -19.51 -9.17 -21.36
C ASP A 93 -17.97 -9.26 -21.33
N GLY A 94 -17.39 -9.38 -20.14
CA GLY A 94 -15.94 -9.43 -19.93
C GLY A 94 -15.22 -8.08 -20.08
N VAL A 95 -15.96 -6.98 -20.15
CA VAL A 95 -15.45 -5.60 -20.17
C VAL A 95 -15.75 -4.94 -18.83
N VAL A 96 -14.74 -4.29 -18.25
CA VAL A 96 -14.85 -3.49 -17.04
C VAL A 96 -14.77 -2.02 -17.42
N THR A 97 -15.81 -1.26 -17.13
CA THR A 97 -15.87 0.18 -17.37
C THR A 97 -15.55 0.91 -16.08
N VAL A 98 -14.58 1.81 -16.11
CA VAL A 98 -14.13 2.59 -14.94
C VAL A 98 -14.22 4.09 -15.19
N GLU A 99 -14.54 4.84 -14.14
CA GLU A 99 -14.40 6.29 -14.07
C GLU A 99 -13.05 6.62 -13.43
N ASN A 100 -12.18 7.34 -14.15
CA ASN A 100 -10.91 7.79 -13.59
C ASN A 100 -11.10 9.01 -12.67
N ARG A 101 -10.03 9.48 -12.04
CA ARG A 101 -10.06 10.67 -11.17
C ARG A 101 -10.49 11.97 -11.87
N GLN A 102 -10.36 12.05 -13.19
CA GLN A 102 -10.72 13.20 -14.01
C GLN A 102 -12.20 13.17 -14.44
N GLY A 103 -12.90 12.05 -14.20
CA GLY A 103 -14.29 11.82 -14.63
C GLY A 103 -14.40 11.16 -16.01
N ASP A 104 -13.28 10.76 -16.63
CA ASP A 104 -13.33 10.05 -17.91
C ASP A 104 -13.74 8.60 -17.71
N THR A 105 -14.53 8.10 -18.67
CA THR A 105 -14.93 6.69 -18.74
C THR A 105 -13.95 5.91 -19.61
N ILE A 106 -13.43 4.81 -19.07
CA ILE A 106 -12.42 3.97 -19.72
C ILE A 106 -12.89 2.52 -19.70
N GLU A 107 -12.88 1.87 -20.85
CA GLU A 107 -13.19 0.45 -20.99
C GLU A 107 -11.92 -0.40 -20.94
N LEU A 108 -11.92 -1.41 -20.07
CA LEU A 108 -10.86 -2.40 -19.94
C LEU A 108 -11.42 -3.75 -20.39
N LYS A 109 -10.93 -4.24 -21.54
CA LYS A 109 -11.36 -5.51 -22.11
C LYS A 109 -10.82 -6.70 -21.31
N GLN A 110 -11.39 -7.88 -21.56
CA GLN A 110 -10.85 -9.12 -21.04
C GLN A 110 -9.35 -9.25 -21.41
N ASN A 111 -8.52 -9.57 -20.41
CA ASN A 111 -7.06 -9.64 -20.52
C ASN A 111 -6.34 -8.29 -20.68
N ASP A 112 -7.00 -7.16 -20.45
CA ASP A 112 -6.32 -5.87 -20.35
C ASP A 112 -5.28 -5.91 -19.22
N ARG A 113 -4.05 -5.50 -19.53
CA ARG A 113 -2.95 -5.50 -18.56
C ARG A 113 -3.29 -4.67 -17.32
N MET A 114 -4.06 -3.60 -17.45
CA MET A 114 -4.41 -2.73 -16.32
C MET A 114 -5.33 -3.42 -15.31
N LEU A 115 -6.12 -4.42 -15.71
CA LEU A 115 -6.91 -5.23 -14.76
C LEU A 115 -6.03 -5.99 -13.77
N GLU A 116 -4.81 -6.35 -14.16
CA GLU A 116 -3.83 -6.98 -13.27
C GLU A 116 -3.01 -5.97 -12.45
N ARG A 117 -3.10 -4.68 -12.80
CA ARG A 117 -2.39 -3.58 -12.13
C ARG A 117 -3.32 -2.74 -11.28
N MET A 118 -4.40 -3.35 -10.83
CA MET A 118 -5.44 -2.74 -10.02
C MET A 118 -5.51 -3.46 -8.67
N GLY A 119 -5.89 -2.75 -7.62
CA GLY A 119 -6.35 -3.33 -6.36
C GLY A 119 -7.53 -2.54 -5.83
N LEU A 120 -8.29 -3.13 -4.91
CA LEU A 120 -9.34 -2.41 -4.19
C LEU A 120 -8.74 -1.27 -3.37
N ALA A 121 -9.42 -0.13 -3.33
CA ALA A 121 -8.95 1.11 -2.73
C ALA A 121 -9.64 1.45 -1.40
N TYR A 122 -10.28 0.47 -0.75
CA TYR A 122 -10.97 0.68 0.53
C TYR A 122 -10.02 0.97 1.69
N ALA A 123 -8.81 0.43 1.62
CA ALA A 123 -7.75 0.68 2.58
C ALA A 123 -6.47 1.03 1.83
N LEU A 124 -5.65 1.86 2.45
CA LEU A 124 -4.39 2.31 1.91
C LEU A 124 -3.35 2.36 3.03
N ASN A 125 -2.13 1.98 2.69
CA ASN A 125 -1.04 2.06 3.66
C ASN A 125 -0.56 3.51 3.82
N MET A 126 0.16 3.79 4.92
CA MET A 126 0.59 5.15 5.23
C MET A 126 1.54 5.78 4.20
N HIS A 127 2.28 4.96 3.45
CA HIS A 127 3.13 5.45 2.36
C HIS A 127 2.30 5.90 1.16
N GLN A 128 1.20 5.20 0.85
CA GLN A 128 0.24 5.58 -0.19
C GLN A 128 -0.60 6.80 0.21
N ALA A 129 -0.86 6.97 1.52
CA ALA A 129 -1.56 8.12 2.07
C ALA A 129 -0.77 9.44 1.93
N GLN A 130 0.53 9.38 1.59
CA GLN A 130 1.36 10.56 1.57
C GLN A 130 0.90 11.54 0.47
N GLY A 131 0.42 12.71 0.90
CA GLY A 131 -0.12 13.73 -0.01
C GLY A 131 -1.60 13.56 -0.33
N ASP A 132 -2.25 12.50 0.16
CA ASP A 132 -3.70 12.37 0.17
C ASP A 132 -4.27 13.18 1.36
N THR A 133 -5.43 13.80 1.19
CA THR A 133 -6.10 14.53 2.29
C THR A 133 -7.55 14.08 2.35
N ARG A 134 -7.98 13.65 3.53
CA ARG A 134 -9.34 13.17 3.78
C ARG A 134 -9.98 13.97 4.91
N ASP A 135 -11.30 14.09 4.87
CA ASP A 135 -12.07 14.71 5.96
C ASP A 135 -12.02 13.82 7.20
N MET A 136 -12.25 12.52 7.01
CA MET A 136 -12.28 11.52 8.07
C MET A 136 -11.38 10.33 7.72
N ALA A 137 -10.78 9.70 8.73
CA ALA A 137 -10.03 8.46 8.55
C ALA A 137 -10.17 7.48 9.72
N ILE A 138 -10.03 6.19 9.39
CA ILE A 138 -9.84 5.12 10.37
C ILE A 138 -8.43 4.57 10.14
N GLY A 139 -7.55 4.74 11.14
CA GLY A 139 -6.18 4.23 11.11
C GLY A 139 -6.07 2.94 11.91
N GLU A 140 -5.56 1.88 11.31
CA GLU A 140 -5.14 0.68 12.05
C GLU A 140 -3.66 0.79 12.41
N MET A 141 -3.34 0.55 13.68
CA MET A 141 -1.96 0.54 14.17
C MET A 141 -1.76 -0.55 15.21
N HIS A 142 -0.96 -1.56 14.88
CA HIS A 142 -0.59 -2.60 15.84
C HIS A 142 0.63 -2.19 16.68
N SER A 143 0.53 -2.34 18.01
CA SER A 143 1.57 -2.07 19.01
C SER A 143 2.79 -3.03 18.96
N ALA A 144 2.86 -3.92 17.98
CA ALA A 144 3.96 -4.89 17.80
C ALA A 144 4.75 -4.60 16.51
N ALA A 145 4.22 -3.77 15.62
CA ALA A 145 4.85 -3.41 14.36
C ALA A 145 5.92 -2.33 14.57
N ARG A 146 7.00 -2.66 15.29
CA ARG A 146 8.04 -1.70 15.75
C ARG A 146 8.54 -0.76 14.68
N ASN A 147 8.69 -1.24 13.44
CA ASN A 147 9.19 -0.44 12.32
C ASN A 147 8.12 0.43 11.63
N LEU A 148 6.83 0.13 11.84
CA LEU A 148 5.70 0.80 11.19
C LEU A 148 4.90 1.70 12.17
N SER A 149 4.89 1.39 13.46
CA SER A 149 4.29 2.24 14.50
C SER A 149 5.39 3.06 15.18
N ASN A 150 5.76 4.16 14.54
CA ASN A 150 6.75 5.16 14.97
C ASN A 150 6.18 6.58 14.84
N GLN A 151 6.84 7.57 15.46
CA GLN A 151 6.35 8.97 15.48
C GLN A 151 6.13 9.53 14.08
N ARG A 152 7.06 9.29 13.16
CA ARG A 152 6.99 9.85 11.80
C ARG A 152 5.79 9.33 11.02
N LEU A 153 5.51 8.03 11.07
CA LEU A 153 4.35 7.44 10.40
C LEU A 153 3.04 7.82 11.08
N ALA A 154 3.01 7.90 12.42
CA ALA A 154 1.84 8.41 13.16
C ALA A 154 1.54 9.87 12.80
N LEU A 155 2.56 10.73 12.73
CA LEU A 155 2.41 12.12 12.33
C LEU A 155 1.90 12.26 10.89
N VAL A 156 2.44 11.47 9.96
CA VAL A 156 1.92 11.43 8.58
C VAL A 156 0.46 11.02 8.59
N MET A 157 0.05 10.00 9.34
CA MET A 157 -1.36 9.58 9.42
C MET A 157 -2.26 10.72 9.91
N MET A 158 -1.91 11.33 11.05
CA MET A 158 -2.74 12.34 11.72
C MET A 158 -2.85 13.64 10.91
N THR A 159 -1.79 14.05 10.20
CA THR A 159 -1.77 15.32 9.44
C THR A 159 -2.46 15.23 8.07
N ARG A 160 -2.91 14.05 7.65
CA ARG A 160 -3.64 13.83 6.39
C ARG A 160 -5.15 13.94 6.56
N VAL A 161 -5.61 14.09 7.80
CA VAL A 161 -7.02 14.12 8.17
C VAL A 161 -7.40 15.52 8.59
N ARG A 162 -8.50 16.05 8.04
CA ARG A 162 -8.93 17.43 8.32
C ARG A 162 -9.81 17.53 9.55
N ASP A 163 -10.76 16.63 9.71
CA ASP A 163 -11.85 16.78 10.68
C ASP A 163 -11.73 15.79 11.83
N ASP A 164 -11.66 14.48 11.55
CA ASP A 164 -11.63 13.46 12.61
C ASP A 164 -10.94 12.14 12.23
N ILE A 165 -10.19 11.58 13.19
CA ILE A 165 -9.46 10.32 13.03
C ILE A 165 -9.76 9.34 14.16
N THR A 166 -10.17 8.12 13.80
CA THR A 166 -10.31 7.00 14.74
C THR A 166 -9.12 6.07 14.59
N ILE A 167 -8.40 5.78 15.69
CA ILE A 167 -7.30 4.80 15.70
C ILE A 167 -7.77 3.47 16.30
N VAL A 168 -7.65 2.40 15.53
CA VAL A 168 -7.89 1.03 15.97
C VAL A 168 -6.54 0.38 16.29
N THR A 169 -6.41 -0.12 17.52
CA THR A 169 -5.19 -0.77 17.99
C THR A 169 -5.50 -1.96 18.89
N ASN A 170 -4.56 -2.89 18.98
CA ASN A 170 -4.64 -4.03 19.88
C ASN A 170 -4.36 -3.66 21.36
N ASP A 171 -3.58 -2.60 21.61
CA ASP A 171 -3.18 -2.17 22.96
C ASP A 171 -2.77 -0.69 22.92
N LYS A 172 -3.59 0.18 23.51
CA LYS A 172 -3.42 1.64 23.51
C LYS A 172 -2.12 2.07 24.19
N ASP A 173 -1.89 1.61 25.41
CA ASP A 173 -0.75 2.06 26.22
C ASP A 173 0.57 1.59 25.61
N ARG A 174 0.58 0.35 25.09
CA ARG A 174 1.76 -0.19 24.41
C ARG A 174 2.03 0.51 23.08
N LEU A 175 0.99 0.86 22.32
CA LEU A 175 1.14 1.61 21.08
C LEU A 175 1.73 3.00 21.36
N LEU A 176 1.18 3.73 22.32
CA LEU A 176 1.67 5.06 22.72
C LEU A 176 3.14 4.98 23.16
N SER A 177 3.49 4.05 24.04
CA SER A 177 4.86 3.87 24.49
C SER A 177 5.83 3.51 23.35
N GLN A 178 5.37 2.74 22.36
CA GLN A 178 6.17 2.41 21.19
C GLN A 178 6.40 3.63 20.29
N ILE A 179 5.35 4.41 20.02
CA ILE A 179 5.44 5.63 19.22
C ILE A 179 6.40 6.60 19.92
N GLU A 180 6.23 6.86 21.22
CA GLU A 180 7.10 7.78 21.97
C GLU A 180 8.59 7.40 21.92
N ARG A 181 8.91 6.11 21.98
CA ARG A 181 10.30 5.63 22.01
C ARG A 181 10.95 5.47 20.64
N ASN A 182 10.17 5.51 19.56
CA ASN A 182 10.66 5.30 18.21
C ASN A 182 10.37 6.52 17.31
N PRO A 183 11.32 7.46 17.14
CA PRO A 183 11.12 8.60 16.26
C PRO A 183 10.92 8.19 14.79
N GLY A 184 11.46 7.04 14.38
CA GLY A 184 11.37 6.57 12.99
C GLY A 184 12.32 7.29 12.03
N ASP A 185 13.35 7.95 12.55
CA ASP A 185 14.36 8.60 11.73
C ASP A 185 15.30 7.59 11.08
N LYS A 186 15.72 7.90 9.86
CA LYS A 186 16.68 7.09 9.11
C LYS A 186 18.06 7.68 9.31
N THR A 187 18.95 6.94 9.98
CA THR A 187 20.35 7.32 10.13
C THR A 187 21.07 7.23 8.78
N SER A 188 21.84 8.25 8.45
CA SER A 188 22.70 8.24 7.26
C SER A 188 23.97 7.40 7.50
N ALA A 189 24.51 6.79 6.44
CA ALA A 189 25.83 6.14 6.51
C ALA A 189 26.92 7.14 6.96
N LEU A 190 26.82 8.40 6.53
CA LEU A 190 27.74 9.48 6.92
C LEU A 190 27.63 9.84 8.41
N GLU A 191 26.45 9.72 9.00
CA GLU A 191 26.25 9.91 10.45
C GLU A 191 26.88 8.76 11.23
N THR A 192 26.70 7.53 10.74
CA THR A 192 27.29 6.33 11.35
C THR A 192 28.82 6.35 11.28
N LEU A 193 29.37 6.85 10.17
CA LEU A 193 30.82 7.03 9.98
C LEU A 193 31.38 8.28 10.69
N GLY A 194 30.52 9.11 11.29
CA GLY A 194 30.91 10.36 11.95
C GLY A 194 31.30 11.50 11.00
N GLU A 195 31.16 11.31 9.69
CA GLU A 195 31.46 12.30 8.65
C GLU A 195 30.39 13.39 8.54
N LYS A 196 29.21 13.15 9.10
CA LYS A 196 28.14 14.14 9.21
C LYS A 196 27.61 14.16 10.64
N GLN A 197 27.92 15.22 11.38
CA GLN A 197 27.19 15.55 12.59
C GLN A 197 25.84 16.13 12.18
N VAL A 198 24.76 15.40 12.48
CA VAL A 198 23.46 16.04 12.66
C VAL A 198 23.53 16.70 14.03
N ASP A 199 23.09 17.95 14.14
CA ASP A 199 23.05 18.70 15.41
C ASP A 199 22.48 17.78 16.51
N GLU A 200 23.35 17.16 17.32
CA GLU A 200 22.93 16.39 18.49
C GLU A 200 22.31 17.44 19.41
N GLY A 201 20.99 17.34 19.56
CA GLY A 201 20.12 18.45 19.92
C GLY A 201 20.80 19.49 20.82
N LYS A 202 20.96 20.71 20.28
CA LYS A 202 21.18 21.92 21.08
C LYS A 202 20.27 21.81 22.31
N GLY A 203 20.89 21.57 23.46
CA GLY A 203 20.21 21.19 24.67
C GLY A 203 19.07 22.13 24.96
N LYS A 204 17.91 21.58 25.36
CA LYS A 204 16.73 22.30 25.87
C LYS A 204 16.73 23.78 25.49
N ARG A 205 16.70 24.08 24.19
CA ARG A 205 16.02 25.30 23.79
C ARG A 205 14.59 24.97 24.16
N THR A 206 14.07 25.69 25.15
CA THR A 206 12.63 25.93 25.28
C THR A 206 12.18 26.55 23.96
N SER A 207 12.13 25.75 22.89
CA SER A 207 11.19 25.97 21.81
C SER A 207 9.88 26.09 22.53
N ALA A 208 9.20 27.24 22.39
CA ALA A 208 7.85 27.45 22.88
C ALA A 208 7.13 26.11 22.76
N GLU A 209 6.68 25.56 23.90
CA GLU A 209 6.09 24.22 23.97
C GLU A 209 5.28 24.02 22.70
N PHE A 210 5.70 23.06 21.87
CA PHE A 210 4.86 22.64 20.77
C PHE A 210 3.66 21.97 21.43
N SER A 211 2.70 22.82 21.77
CA SER A 211 1.43 22.52 22.40
C SER A 211 0.40 22.75 21.30
N PRO A 212 0.34 21.86 20.28
CA PRO A 212 -0.70 21.93 19.29
C PRO A 212 -2.02 21.88 20.06
N LYS A 213 -2.76 23.00 20.05
CA LYS A 213 -4.09 23.02 20.62
C LYS A 213 -4.91 22.10 19.74
N ILE A 214 -5.24 20.91 20.26
CA ILE A 214 -6.27 20.05 19.67
C ILE A 214 -7.48 20.95 19.39
N PRO A 215 -7.91 21.11 18.14
CA PRO A 215 -9.09 21.90 17.80
C PRO A 215 -10.27 21.53 18.70
N GLU A 216 -11.08 22.50 19.08
CA GLU A 216 -12.14 22.30 20.08
C GLU A 216 -13.14 21.21 19.67
N HIS A 217 -13.38 21.05 18.36
CA HIS A 217 -14.20 19.97 17.79
C HIS A 217 -13.59 18.56 17.96
N LEU A 218 -12.27 18.45 18.09
CA LEU A 218 -11.55 17.21 18.40
C LEU A 218 -11.38 16.96 19.90
N ARG A 219 -11.60 17.98 20.75
CA ARG A 219 -11.56 17.83 22.22
C ARG A 219 -12.86 17.27 22.78
N ALA A 220 -13.96 17.43 22.05
CA ALA A 220 -15.30 17.03 22.46
C ALA A 220 -15.55 15.54 22.20
N GLY A 221 -14.88 14.70 22.97
CA GLY A 221 -15.14 13.26 23.01
C GLY A 221 -14.12 12.58 23.92
N ARG A 222 -14.56 12.04 25.06
CA ARG A 222 -13.89 10.81 25.55
C ARG A 222 -13.93 9.79 24.40
N ASP A 223 -13.02 8.81 24.37
CA ASP A 223 -13.15 7.62 23.53
C ASP A 223 -14.63 7.18 23.57
N SER A 224 -15.39 7.57 22.54
CA SER A 224 -16.86 7.52 22.55
C SER A 224 -17.34 6.18 22.02
N LEU A 225 -16.42 5.47 21.37
CA LEU A 225 -16.60 4.13 20.87
C LEU A 225 -16.24 3.14 21.97
N ALA A 226 -17.16 2.22 22.23
CA ALA A 226 -16.87 1.07 23.08
C ALA A 226 -15.66 0.30 22.50
N PRO A 227 -14.79 -0.27 23.34
CA PRO A 227 -13.70 -1.13 22.87
C PRO A 227 -14.24 -2.20 21.93
N LEU A 228 -13.61 -2.33 20.75
CA LEU A 228 -13.93 -3.43 19.85
C LEU A 228 -13.58 -4.77 20.52
N PRO A 229 -14.37 -5.83 20.28
CA PRO A 229 -14.04 -7.16 20.79
C PRO A 229 -12.65 -7.58 20.31
N ASN A 230 -11.91 -8.25 21.19
CA ASN A 230 -10.53 -8.64 20.92
C ASN A 230 -10.50 -9.64 19.76
N VAL A 231 -9.90 -9.25 18.62
CA VAL A 231 -9.80 -10.09 17.43
C VAL A 231 -8.59 -11.02 17.61
N ALA A 232 -8.82 -12.34 17.54
CA ALA A 232 -7.72 -13.31 17.62
C ALA A 232 -6.69 -13.04 16.52
N ARG A 233 -5.39 -13.19 16.83
CA ARG A 233 -4.31 -12.97 15.84
C ARG A 233 -4.47 -13.83 14.58
N ASP A 234 -5.12 -14.99 14.69
CA ASP A 234 -5.43 -15.86 13.55
C ASP A 234 -6.51 -15.30 12.62
N SER A 235 -7.34 -14.37 13.11
CA SER A 235 -8.36 -13.65 12.33
C SER A 235 -7.80 -12.45 11.56
N LEU A 236 -6.51 -12.12 11.74
CA LEU A 236 -5.78 -11.14 10.91
C LEU A 236 -5.20 -11.76 9.63
N ARG A 237 -5.44 -13.06 9.38
CA ARG A 237 -5.28 -13.64 8.05
C ARG A 237 -6.35 -13.04 7.14
N SER A 238 -6.10 -12.99 5.84
CA SER A 238 -7.12 -12.62 4.84
C SER A 238 -8.40 -13.39 5.13
N VAL A 239 -9.40 -12.67 5.64
CA VAL A 239 -10.70 -13.26 5.96
C VAL A 239 -11.34 -13.62 4.61
N PRO A 240 -11.91 -14.83 4.43
CA PRO A 240 -12.79 -15.06 3.29
C PRO A 240 -13.90 -13.99 3.30
N GLN A 241 -14.20 -13.48 2.11
CA GLN A 241 -15.14 -12.38 1.88
C GLN A 241 -16.40 -12.51 2.75
N ILE A 242 -16.66 -11.51 3.59
CA ILE A 242 -17.93 -11.40 4.31
C ILE A 242 -18.97 -11.01 3.26
N ASP A 243 -19.96 -11.87 3.03
CA ASP A 243 -21.13 -11.54 2.21
C ASP A 243 -21.89 -10.40 2.90
N LEU A 244 -21.66 -9.18 2.41
CA LEU A 244 -22.44 -8.01 2.81
C LEU A 244 -23.82 -8.13 2.14
N PRO A 245 -24.93 -7.98 2.89
CA PRO A 245 -26.26 -8.01 2.30
C PRO A 245 -26.42 -6.84 1.33
N GLU A 246 -26.74 -7.16 0.07
CA GLU A 246 -27.03 -6.19 -0.98
C GLU A 246 -28.12 -5.24 -0.50
N ARG A 247 -27.75 -3.99 -0.20
CA ARG A 247 -28.72 -2.91 -0.03
C ARG A 247 -28.92 -2.28 -1.39
N SER A 248 -30.02 -2.63 -2.04
CA SER A 248 -30.56 -1.93 -3.20
C SER A 248 -30.77 -0.47 -2.82
N ILE A 249 -29.87 0.43 -3.23
CA ILE A 249 -30.12 1.87 -3.13
C ILE A 249 -30.95 2.23 -4.36
N GLU A 250 -32.27 2.25 -4.20
CA GLU A 250 -33.17 2.90 -5.15
C GLU A 250 -32.72 4.35 -5.34
N ARG A 251 -32.27 4.68 -6.55
CA ARG A 251 -31.99 6.05 -6.95
C ARG A 251 -33.31 6.76 -7.24
N SER A 252 -33.67 7.71 -6.38
CA SER A 252 -34.63 8.77 -6.72
C SER A 252 -34.04 9.63 -7.85
N ARG A 253 -34.90 9.98 -8.80
CA ARG A 253 -34.66 10.70 -10.06
C ARG A 253 -33.81 11.96 -9.95
#